data_AF-A0A1G4A3K6-F1
#
_entry.id   AF-A0A1G4A3K6-F1
#
_cell.length_a   1.000
_cell.length_b   1.000
_cell.length_c   1.000
_cell.angle_alpha   90.00
_cell.angle_beta   90.00
_cell.angle_gamma   90.00
#
_symmetry.space_group_name_H-M   'P 1'
#
loop_
_entity.id
_entity.type
_entity.pdbx_description
1 polymer ?
#
loop_
_entity_poly.entity_id
_entity_poly.type
_entity_poly.pdbx_seq_one_letter_code
_entity_poly.pdbx_strand_id
1 'polypeptide(L)'
;MKHSKLVLAAVLFVNTAALTLAAPASKRTSTSNALHASEDFAGLNAGDKIALVCKQCETVSVQTVASKGEAIEFCKEGAEIICPSCHKTFKVVRHGPPGKGGTHVETRIVNDKGEVCMFVVKLPN
;
A
#
# COMPACT_ATOMS: atom_id res chain seq x y z
N MET A 1 29.49 64.35 -21.06
CA MET A 1 30.71 63.54 -20.86
C MET A 1 30.82 63.15 -19.39
N LYS A 2 31.23 61.89 -19.15
CA LYS A 2 31.63 61.24 -17.89
C LYS A 2 30.52 60.69 -16.97
N HIS A 3 30.15 59.46 -17.28
CA HIS A 3 29.62 58.46 -16.36
C HIS A 3 30.61 58.19 -15.21
N SER A 4 30.10 57.97 -13.99
CA SER A 4 30.89 57.41 -12.90
C SER A 4 30.06 56.49 -12.01
N LYS A 5 30.50 55.22 -11.99
CA LYS A 5 30.68 54.32 -10.81
C LYS A 5 29.38 53.85 -10.14
N LEU A 6 28.86 52.65 -10.41
CA LEU A 6 29.33 51.31 -9.98
C LEU A 6 29.46 51.18 -8.45
N VAL A 7 28.42 50.65 -7.79
CA VAL A 7 28.45 49.99 -6.46
C VAL A 7 27.27 49.00 -6.44
N LEU A 8 27.53 47.72 -6.71
CA LEU A 8 27.65 46.60 -5.76
C LEU A 8 26.33 46.07 -5.16
N ALA A 9 26.10 44.79 -5.42
CA ALA A 9 25.03 43.94 -4.95
C ALA A 9 25.02 43.73 -3.43
N ALA A 10 23.84 43.50 -2.87
CA ALA A 10 23.66 42.84 -1.58
C ALA A 10 22.59 41.76 -1.74
N VAL A 11 23.03 40.53 -2.02
CA VAL A 11 22.20 39.32 -1.94
C VAL A 11 22.13 38.93 -0.47
N LEU A 12 20.95 39.07 0.14
CA LEU A 12 20.70 38.57 1.49
C LEU A 12 20.47 37.05 1.42
N PHE A 13 21.49 36.28 1.80
CA PHE A 13 21.33 34.85 2.07
C PHE A 13 20.63 34.67 3.41
N VAL A 14 19.35 34.33 3.37
CA VAL A 14 18.61 33.86 4.55
C VAL A 14 19.02 32.42 4.81
N ASN A 15 19.95 32.21 5.74
CA ASN A 15 20.40 30.89 6.16
C ASN A 15 19.62 30.50 7.43
N THR A 16 18.40 30.02 7.27
CA THR A 16 17.66 29.37 8.35
C THR A 16 17.98 27.88 8.35
N ALA A 17 18.86 27.47 9.26
CA ALA A 17 19.10 26.06 9.55
C ALA A 17 17.79 25.40 10.01
N ALA A 18 17.21 24.56 9.15
CA ALA A 18 16.07 23.74 9.52
C ALA A 18 16.54 22.68 10.52
N LEU A 19 16.08 22.81 11.77
CA LEU A 19 16.14 21.74 12.76
C LEU A 19 15.31 20.57 12.24
N THR A 20 15.94 19.59 11.60
CA THR A 20 15.29 18.32 11.27
C THR A 20 15.14 17.52 12.56
N LEU A 21 14.01 17.71 13.23
CA LEU A 21 13.53 16.77 14.24
C LEU A 21 13.27 15.45 13.54
N ALA A 22 14.26 14.55 13.58
CA ALA A 22 14.07 13.14 13.27
C ALA A 22 13.14 12.58 14.35
N ALA A 23 11.83 12.72 14.13
CA ALA A 23 10.84 12.01 14.92
C ALA A 23 11.10 10.51 14.76
N PRO A 24 11.16 9.73 15.86
CA PRO A 24 11.26 8.29 15.76
C PRO A 24 10.08 7.80 14.93
N ALA A 25 10.32 6.82 14.06
CA ALA A 25 9.28 6.16 13.29
C ALA A 25 8.20 5.68 14.26
N SER A 26 7.13 6.46 14.38
CA SER A 26 5.95 6.08 15.12
C SER A 26 5.48 4.80 14.45
N LYS A 27 5.47 3.70 15.23
CA LYS A 27 4.75 2.48 14.87
C LYS A 27 3.42 2.94 14.29
N ARG A 28 3.24 2.80 12.98
CA ARG A 28 1.91 2.89 12.38
C ARG A 28 1.12 1.81 13.05
N THR A 29 0.37 2.16 14.08
CA THR A 29 -0.79 1.41 14.52
C THR A 29 -1.77 1.51 13.36
N SER A 30 -1.59 0.64 12.37
CA SER A 30 -2.57 0.48 11.31
C SER A 30 -3.79 -0.13 11.99
N THR A 31 -4.75 0.72 12.33
CA THR A 31 -6.11 0.32 12.76
C THR A 31 -6.91 -0.28 11.60
N SER A 32 -6.30 -0.42 10.42
CA SER A 32 -6.89 -1.08 9.28
C SER A 32 -6.83 -2.60 9.46
N ASN A 33 -7.99 -3.26 9.48
CA ASN A 33 -8.10 -4.72 9.27
C ASN A 33 -7.75 -5.14 7.83
N ALA A 34 -7.07 -4.27 7.07
CA ALA A 34 -6.62 -4.54 5.72
C ALA A 34 -5.46 -5.52 5.80
N LEU A 35 -5.59 -6.61 5.05
CA LEU A 35 -4.64 -7.70 5.02
C LEU A 35 -3.59 -7.38 3.97
N HIS A 36 -2.32 -7.34 4.40
CA HIS A 36 -1.21 -6.87 3.59
C HIS A 36 -0.04 -7.84 3.58
N ALA A 37 0.08 -8.74 4.55
CA ALA A 37 1.15 -9.72 4.65
C ALA A 37 0.59 -11.13 4.66
N SER A 38 1.39 -12.13 4.25
CA SER A 38 0.94 -13.52 4.21
C SER A 38 0.46 -14.03 5.58
N GLU A 39 1.01 -13.48 6.66
CA GLU A 39 0.63 -13.74 8.05
C GLU A 39 -0.80 -13.28 8.36
N ASP A 40 -1.25 -12.16 7.78
CA ASP A 40 -2.59 -11.62 7.95
C ASP A 40 -3.63 -12.61 7.38
N PHE A 41 -3.36 -13.14 6.19
CA PHE A 41 -4.21 -14.13 5.53
C PHE A 41 -4.13 -15.51 6.20
N ALA A 42 -2.96 -15.89 6.72
CA ALA A 42 -2.78 -17.14 7.47
C ALA A 42 -3.57 -17.15 8.80
N GLY A 43 -3.92 -15.98 9.32
CA GLY A 43 -4.80 -15.79 10.48
C GLY A 43 -6.30 -15.90 10.17
N LEU A 44 -6.70 -16.01 8.90
CA LEU A 44 -8.09 -16.25 8.51
C LEU A 44 -8.50 -17.71 8.74
N ASN A 45 -9.72 -17.89 9.22
CA ASN A 45 -10.34 -19.20 9.42
C ASN A 45 -11.56 -19.37 8.52
N ALA A 46 -11.95 -20.63 8.28
CA ALA A 46 -13.21 -20.91 7.64
C ALA A 46 -14.37 -20.28 8.45
N GLY A 47 -15.28 -19.58 7.77
CA GLY A 47 -16.37 -18.85 8.40
C GLY A 47 -16.09 -17.37 8.68
N ASP A 48 -14.82 -16.93 8.66
CA ASP A 48 -14.51 -15.50 8.76
C ASP A 48 -15.07 -14.74 7.55
N LYS A 49 -15.60 -13.54 7.78
CA LYS A 49 -16.02 -12.65 6.70
C LYS A 49 -14.88 -11.73 6.26
N ILE A 50 -14.68 -11.63 4.96
CA ILE A 50 -13.75 -10.69 4.35
C ILE A 50 -14.49 -9.78 3.36
N ALA A 51 -13.98 -8.57 3.18
CA ALA A 51 -14.41 -7.63 2.16
C ALA A 51 -13.30 -7.44 1.12
N LEU A 52 -13.63 -7.65 -0.15
CA LEU A 52 -12.81 -7.25 -1.29
C LEU A 52 -13.23 -5.84 -1.68
N VAL A 53 -12.33 -4.88 -1.53
CA VAL A 53 -12.56 -3.49 -1.92
C VAL A 53 -11.88 -3.25 -3.26
N CYS A 54 -12.69 -3.11 -4.32
CA CYS A 54 -12.19 -2.87 -5.67
C CYS A 54 -12.27 -1.38 -5.99
N LYS A 55 -11.11 -0.72 -6.10
CA LYS A 55 -11.02 0.69 -6.49
C LYS A 55 -11.26 0.92 -7.98
N GLN A 56 -11.14 -0.11 -8.81
CA GLN A 56 -11.31 0.05 -10.26
C GLN A 56 -12.78 0.17 -10.69
N CYS A 57 -13.72 -0.40 -9.92
CA CYS A 57 -15.16 -0.26 -10.16
C CYS A 57 -15.90 0.32 -8.95
N GLU A 58 -15.17 0.81 -7.94
CA GLU A 58 -15.72 1.44 -6.73
C GLU A 58 -16.73 0.57 -5.97
N THR A 59 -16.48 -0.74 -5.91
CA THR A 59 -17.36 -1.68 -5.21
C THR A 59 -16.69 -2.39 -4.04
N VAL A 60 -17.53 -2.83 -3.10
CA VAL A 60 -17.15 -3.70 -2.00
C VAL A 60 -17.94 -4.99 -2.13
N SER A 61 -17.26 -6.13 -2.17
CA SER A 61 -17.88 -7.46 -2.17
C SER A 61 -17.50 -8.18 -0.88
N VAL A 62 -18.50 -8.67 -0.15
CA VAL A 62 -18.28 -9.45 1.08
C VAL A 62 -18.38 -10.92 0.75
N GLN A 63 -17.42 -11.71 1.21
CA GLN A 63 -17.45 -13.16 1.11
C GLN A 63 -17.01 -13.82 2.41
N THR A 64 -17.54 -15.02 2.63
CA THR A 64 -17.12 -15.88 3.74
C THR A 64 -15.96 -16.74 3.27
N VAL A 65 -14.89 -16.79 4.04
CA VAL A 65 -13.75 -17.69 3.78
C VAL A 65 -14.24 -19.13 3.89
N ALA A 66 -14.20 -19.91 2.82
CA ALA A 66 -14.64 -21.30 2.84
C ALA A 66 -13.58 -22.21 3.45
N SER A 67 -12.30 -21.89 3.27
CA SER A 67 -11.19 -22.65 3.84
C SER A 67 -9.93 -21.81 4.00
N LYS A 68 -8.99 -22.32 4.80
CA LYS A 68 -7.66 -21.72 4.92
C LYS A 68 -6.89 -21.69 3.59
N GLY A 69 -7.12 -22.67 2.70
CA GLY A 69 -6.52 -22.69 1.37
C GLY A 69 -7.00 -21.52 0.50
N GLU A 70 -8.30 -21.23 0.52
CA GLU A 70 -8.87 -20.08 -0.20
C GLU A 70 -8.30 -18.76 0.32
N ALA A 71 -8.15 -18.61 1.64
CA ALA A 71 -7.55 -17.42 2.25
C ALA A 71 -6.11 -17.17 1.74
N ILE A 72 -5.33 -18.24 1.52
CA ILE A 72 -3.94 -18.14 1.04
C ILE A 72 -3.88 -17.71 -0.42
N GLU A 73 -4.85 -18.07 -1.25
CA GLU A 73 -4.87 -17.64 -2.66
C GLU A 73 -4.95 -16.11 -2.80
N PHE A 74 -5.54 -15.40 -1.83
CA PHE A 74 -5.54 -13.93 -1.81
C PHE A 74 -4.17 -13.29 -1.58
N CYS A 75 -3.17 -14.04 -1.10
CA CYS A 75 -1.83 -13.53 -0.83
C CYS A 75 -0.70 -14.25 -1.57
N LYS A 76 -1.04 -15.26 -2.36
CA LYS A 76 -0.11 -16.06 -3.13
C LYS A 76 0.36 -15.27 -4.35
N GLU A 77 1.67 -15.07 -4.46
CA GLU A 77 2.26 -14.36 -5.58
C GLU A 77 1.90 -15.04 -6.92
N GLY A 78 1.49 -14.24 -7.90
CA GLY A 78 1.05 -14.70 -9.21
C GLY A 78 -0.39 -15.23 -9.24
N ALA A 79 -1.09 -15.30 -8.12
CA ALA A 79 -2.51 -15.66 -8.11
C ALA A 79 -3.35 -14.58 -8.80
N GLU A 80 -4.49 -15.02 -9.34
CA GLU A 80 -5.46 -14.16 -10.00
C GLU A 80 -6.73 -14.06 -9.16
N ILE A 81 -7.18 -12.83 -8.93
CA ILE A 81 -8.41 -12.55 -8.19
C ILE A 81 -9.41 -11.92 -9.14
N ILE A 82 -10.60 -12.50 -9.23
CA ILE A 82 -11.70 -11.96 -10.01
C ILE A 82 -12.56 -11.10 -9.10
N CYS A 83 -12.77 -9.82 -9.44
CA CYS A 83 -13.72 -9.00 -8.69
C CYS A 83 -15.15 -9.48 -8.95
N PRO A 84 -15.93 -9.80 -7.89
CA PRO A 84 -17.30 -10.27 -8.06
C PRO A 84 -18.26 -9.25 -8.69
N SER A 85 -17.92 -7.95 -8.68
CA SER A 85 -18.79 -6.90 -9.22
C SER A 85 -18.51 -6.57 -10.69
N CYS A 86 -17.23 -6.37 -11.07
CA CYS A 86 -16.87 -5.99 -12.44
C CYS A 86 -16.28 -7.13 -13.27
N HIS A 87 -16.09 -8.30 -12.67
CA HIS A 87 -15.57 -9.53 -13.28
C HIS A 87 -14.19 -9.38 -13.93
N LYS A 88 -13.47 -8.31 -13.60
CA LYS A 88 -12.09 -8.11 -14.02
C LYS A 88 -11.16 -8.97 -13.18
N THR A 89 -10.13 -9.47 -13.84
CA THR A 89 -9.04 -10.22 -13.22
C THR A 89 -7.94 -9.28 -12.77
N PHE A 90 -7.49 -9.48 -11.54
CA PHE A 90 -6.41 -8.74 -10.90
C PHE A 90 -5.31 -9.70 -10.48
N LYS A 91 -4.07 -9.24 -10.44
CA LYS A 91 -2.92 -10.07 -10.09
C LYS A 91 -2.42 -9.77 -8.69
N VAL A 92 -2.08 -10.82 -7.96
CA VAL A 92 -1.41 -10.72 -6.67
C VAL A 92 0.10 -10.63 -6.90
N VAL A 93 0.72 -9.55 -6.43
CA VAL A 93 2.16 -9.32 -6.51
C VAL A 93 2.74 -9.14 -5.11
N ARG A 94 3.98 -9.58 -4.92
CA ARG A 94 4.75 -9.27 -3.72
C ARG A 94 5.57 -8.01 -3.95
N HIS A 95 5.54 -7.11 -2.99
CA HIS A 95 6.28 -5.86 -3.02
C HIS A 95 7.06 -5.73 -1.72
N GLY A 96 8.38 -5.69 -1.82
CA GLY A 96 9.28 -5.48 -0.68
C GLY A 96 10.40 -4.48 -1.02
N PRO A 97 11.17 -4.02 -0.03
CA PRO A 97 12.33 -3.16 -0.26
C PRO A 97 13.30 -3.81 -1.27
N PRO A 98 13.83 -3.05 -2.24
CA PRO A 98 14.87 -3.57 -3.12
C PRO A 98 16.15 -3.84 -2.31
N GLY A 99 16.67 -5.07 -2.35
CA GLY A 99 17.93 -5.47 -1.72
C GLY A 99 17.82 -6.67 -0.76
N LYS A 100 18.97 -7.20 -0.33
CA LYS A 100 19.04 -8.30 0.64
C LYS A 100 18.77 -7.75 2.04
N GLY A 101 17.53 -7.86 2.53
CA GLY A 101 17.21 -7.56 3.94
C GLY A 101 15.88 -6.87 4.22
N GLY A 102 15.01 -6.69 3.23
CA GLY A 102 13.67 -6.16 3.49
C GLY A 102 12.83 -7.14 4.32
N THR A 103 12.59 -6.83 5.59
CA THR A 103 11.78 -7.65 6.51
C THR A 103 10.27 -7.51 6.30
N HIS A 104 9.86 -6.63 5.40
CA HIS A 104 8.45 -6.31 5.15
C HIS A 104 8.13 -6.54 3.68
N VAL A 105 7.62 -7.73 3.37
CA VAL A 105 7.07 -8.07 2.06
C VAL A 105 5.56 -7.89 2.15
N GLU A 106 5.03 -6.96 1.37
CA GLU A 106 3.60 -6.70 1.26
C GLU A 106 3.02 -7.41 0.04
N THR A 107 1.88 -8.04 0.21
CA THR A 107 0.98 -8.47 -0.85
C THR A 107 0.20 -7.26 -1.37
N ARG A 108 0.19 -7.11 -2.70
CA ARG A 108 -0.60 -6.09 -3.40
C ARG A 108 -1.43 -6.74 -4.50
N ILE A 109 -2.65 -6.28 -4.69
CA ILE A 109 -3.52 -6.73 -5.78
C ILE A 109 -3.58 -5.60 -6.81
N VAL A 110 -3.08 -5.89 -8.01
CA VAL A 110 -2.85 -4.90 -9.07
C VAL A 110 -3.66 -5.20 -10.33
N ASN A 111 -3.94 -4.16 -11.10
CA ASN A 111 -4.56 -4.27 -12.42
C ASN A 111 -3.54 -4.69 -13.49
N ASP A 112 -3.98 -4.72 -14.75
CA ASP A 112 -3.18 -5.00 -15.94
C ASP A 112 -2.00 -4.03 -16.15
N LYS A 113 -2.10 -2.82 -15.60
CA LYS A 113 -1.04 -1.79 -15.63
C LYS A 113 -0.06 -1.90 -14.45
N GLY A 114 -0.29 -2.82 -13.51
CA GLY A 114 0.51 -2.95 -12.30
C GLY A 114 0.16 -1.95 -11.20
N GLU A 115 -0.96 -1.23 -11.32
CA GLU A 115 -1.43 -0.26 -10.33
C GLU A 115 -2.24 -0.96 -9.25
N VAL A 116 -2.02 -0.63 -7.97
CA VAL A 116 -2.76 -1.20 -6.84
C VAL A 116 -4.22 -0.75 -6.90
N CYS A 117 -5.12 -1.71 -7.11
CA CYS A 117 -6.52 -1.42 -7.38
C CYS A 117 -7.49 -2.25 -6.53
N MET A 118 -7.00 -3.17 -5.72
CA MET A 118 -7.82 -3.94 -4.79
C MET A 118 -7.07 -4.21 -3.48
N PHE A 119 -7.81 -4.28 -2.38
CA PHE A 119 -7.32 -4.73 -1.09
C PHE A 119 -8.38 -5.55 -0.37
N VAL A 120 -7.93 -6.43 0.53
CA VAL A 120 -8.79 -7.34 1.30
C VAL A 120 -8.83 -6.87 2.75
N VAL A 121 -10.01 -6.91 3.37
CA VAL A 121 -10.22 -6.52 4.76
C VAL A 121 -10.90 -7.65 5.52
N LYS A 122 -10.42 -8.02 6.70
CA LYS A 122 -11.18 -8.88 7.62
C LYS A 122 -12.29 -8.08 8.28
N LEU A 123 -13.52 -8.58 8.22
CA LEU A 123 -14.67 -7.98 8.91
C LEU A 123 -14.79 -8.57 10.32
N PRO A 124 -15.34 -7.81 11.29
CA PRO A 124 -15.75 -8.38 12.57
C PRO A 124 -16.84 -9.43 12.35
N ASN A 125 -16.80 -10.51 13.14
CA ASN A 125 -17.82 -11.56 13.13
C ASN A 125 -19.07 -11.13 13.90
#